data_AF-U5QL61-F1
#
_entry.id   AF-U5QL61-F1
#
_cell.length_a   1.000
_cell.length_b   1.000
_cell.length_c   1.000
_cell.angle_alpha   90.00
_cell.angle_beta   90.00
_cell.angle_gamma   90.00
#
_symmetry.space_group_name_H-M   'P 1'
#
loop_
_entity.id
_entity.type
_entity.pdbx_description
1 polymer ?
#
loop_
_entity_poly.entity_id
_entity_poly.type
_entity_poly.pdbx_seq_one_letter_code
_entity_poly.pdbx_strand_id
1 'polypeptide(L)'
;MKSIFWTLLLVGSLGLAPAALLADTTIDDPKLDRLVAEARREFLTTQSFDRLDVVVLLPRGDGTWQRGSYGRETLAYPASCVKLAYMVAAVHWCSAQGKPVDCLDSHLRPMVVDSSNEETGEVVDAITGAPNRPATSSNTPGYREWYSRRLYTENFLKAQNLLGNQTILHKTYPSNSGEMPGGAEKVAIDERGRNAMRPDLSAELMRRIVRGELEPQATAYMRALLATPTFDEQSGIGFGLPPGSRYENKIGAAYDTLEDIAYIVLPNGRELILAIFTNGLDQRQPEPYDIAPLGVFAEKLIEKLGLDEGDPPKRKIDDTDSAVTVTGRWQKRTDTKDKFGEDYLRSVGGFGSQQVIWNLNVPESGRYEVAVWYPALQENTSEAAYTVVHGDGIAEVKLNQQVWGGRWVKLGDFAFKAGQGSVILSDKTADPNRQVVADALKITRWPR
;
A
#
# COMPACT_ATOMS: atom_id res chain seq x y z
N MET A 1 6.32 -7.63 83.38
CA MET A 1 6.41 -6.22 82.92
C MET A 1 7.76 -6.05 82.22
N LYS A 2 7.78 -5.45 81.02
CA LYS A 2 8.93 -5.10 80.13
C LYS A 2 9.20 -5.98 78.89
N SER A 3 8.57 -5.56 77.79
CA SER A 3 9.13 -5.22 76.45
C SER A 3 10.48 -5.79 76.03
N ILE A 4 10.52 -6.42 74.83
CA ILE A 4 11.66 -6.36 73.91
C ILE A 4 11.14 -6.14 72.47
N PHE A 5 11.60 -5.06 71.87
CA PHE A 5 11.42 -4.61 70.49
C PHE A 5 12.07 -5.56 69.48
N TRP A 6 11.44 -5.75 68.32
CA TRP A 6 12.16 -6.05 67.08
C TRP A 6 11.74 -5.08 65.98
N THR A 7 12.74 -4.29 65.57
CA THR A 7 12.70 -3.30 64.49
C THR A 7 12.53 -4.01 63.14
N LEU A 8 11.49 -3.66 62.40
CA LEU A 8 11.32 -4.09 61.00
C LEU A 8 12.23 -3.20 60.13
N LEU A 9 13.29 -3.77 59.55
CA LEU A 9 14.04 -3.12 58.48
C LEU A 9 13.26 -3.29 57.17
N LEU A 10 12.72 -2.19 56.65
CA LEU A 10 12.30 -2.08 55.26
C LEU A 10 13.57 -2.04 54.39
N VAL A 11 13.79 -3.08 53.59
CA VAL A 11 14.69 -3.00 52.42
C VAL A 11 13.80 -2.86 51.20
N GLY A 12 13.70 -1.63 50.69
CA GLY A 12 13.03 -1.35 49.43
C GLY A 12 13.85 -1.92 48.28
N SER A 13 13.33 -2.93 47.60
CA SER A 13 13.75 -3.26 46.25
C SER A 13 13.06 -2.29 45.29
N LEU A 14 13.80 -1.27 44.83
CA LEU A 14 13.47 -0.55 43.60
C LEU A 14 13.50 -1.59 42.47
N GLY A 15 12.31 -2.09 42.11
CA GLY A 15 12.14 -2.95 40.95
C GLY A 15 12.48 -2.16 39.70
N LEU A 16 13.63 -2.47 39.10
CA LEU A 16 13.85 -2.22 37.67
C LEU A 16 12.73 -2.96 36.93
N ALA A 17 11.85 -2.22 36.26
CA ALA A 17 10.94 -2.83 35.30
C ALA A 17 11.79 -3.64 34.31
N PRO A 18 11.45 -4.90 34.01
CA PRO A 18 12.29 -5.72 33.16
C PRO A 18 12.26 -5.12 31.76
N ALA A 19 13.43 -4.86 31.17
CA ALA A 19 13.59 -4.37 29.80
C ALA A 19 12.83 -5.22 28.75
N ALA A 20 12.42 -6.44 29.11
CA ALA A 20 11.57 -7.31 28.30
C ALA A 20 10.09 -6.87 28.17
N LEU A 21 9.59 -5.94 29.01
CA LEU A 21 8.19 -5.48 28.93
C LEU A 21 7.96 -4.37 27.90
N LEU A 22 9.03 -3.77 27.35
CA LEU A 22 8.96 -2.66 26.40
C LEU A 22 9.27 -3.08 24.95
N ALA A 23 9.94 -4.22 24.75
CA ALA A 23 10.09 -4.80 23.42
C ALA A 23 8.69 -4.95 22.81
N ASP A 24 8.54 -4.53 21.55
CA ASP A 24 7.29 -4.60 20.80
C ASP A 24 6.21 -3.55 21.12
N THR A 25 6.53 -2.49 21.86
CA THR A 25 5.62 -1.33 22.02
C THR A 25 5.75 -0.31 20.89
N THR A 26 4.61 0.25 20.46
CA THR A 26 4.53 1.35 19.49
C THR A 26 4.47 2.70 20.22
N ILE A 27 5.40 3.61 19.92
CA ILE A 27 5.58 4.92 20.56
C ILE A 27 5.32 6.03 19.54
N ASP A 28 4.50 7.02 19.89
CA ASP A 28 4.26 8.19 19.04
C ASP A 28 5.51 9.06 18.90
N ASP A 29 5.85 9.43 17.66
CA ASP A 29 6.92 10.37 17.36
C ASP A 29 6.36 11.62 16.65
N PRO A 30 6.25 12.76 17.36
CA PRO A 30 5.77 14.02 16.80
C PRO A 30 6.61 14.56 15.63
N LYS A 31 7.87 14.13 15.47
CA LYS A 31 8.66 14.45 14.28
C LYS A 31 8.14 13.67 13.07
N LEU A 32 7.84 12.38 13.23
CA LEU A 32 7.28 11.57 12.16
C LEU A 32 5.87 12.04 11.79
N ASP A 33 5.02 12.41 12.76
CA ASP A 33 3.70 13.01 12.48
C ASP A 33 3.82 14.24 11.56
N ARG A 34 4.77 15.14 11.83
CA ARG A 34 5.01 16.33 10.98
C ARG A 34 5.44 15.96 9.57
N LEU A 35 6.37 15.02 9.42
CA LEU A 35 6.84 14.57 8.10
C LEU A 35 5.73 13.88 7.29
N VAL A 36 4.91 13.05 7.94
CA VAL A 36 3.73 12.43 7.33
C VAL A 36 2.74 13.51 6.88
N ALA A 37 2.43 14.49 7.74
CA ALA A 37 1.51 15.59 7.41
C ALA A 37 2.03 16.46 6.25
N GLU A 38 3.34 16.70 6.17
CA GLU A 38 3.97 17.43 5.07
C GLU A 38 3.90 16.64 3.75
N ALA A 39 4.27 15.36 3.75
CA ALA A 39 4.16 14.50 2.57
C ALA A 39 2.72 14.45 2.05
N ARG A 40 1.76 14.30 2.97
CA ARG A 40 0.33 14.29 2.67
C ARG A 40 -0.10 15.59 2.00
N ARG A 41 0.25 16.74 2.59
CA ARG A 41 -0.15 18.06 2.08
C ARG A 41 0.40 18.32 0.68
N GLU A 42 1.67 17.98 0.45
CA GLU A 42 2.30 18.10 -0.87
C GLU A 42 1.69 17.17 -1.91
N PHE A 43 1.36 15.94 -1.52
CA PHE A 43 0.75 14.98 -2.44
C PHE A 43 -0.64 15.44 -2.87
N LEU A 44 -1.51 15.82 -1.92
CA LEU A 44 -2.89 16.20 -2.19
C LEU A 44 -3.06 17.45 -3.07
N THR A 45 -2.04 18.29 -3.26
CA THR A 45 -2.13 19.47 -4.15
C THR A 45 -2.33 19.09 -5.62
N THR A 46 -1.94 17.87 -5.99
CA THR A 46 -2.02 17.34 -7.36
C THR A 46 -3.15 16.34 -7.55
N GLN A 47 -3.85 15.95 -6.47
CA GLN A 47 -4.87 14.92 -6.50
C GLN A 47 -6.28 15.49 -6.72
N SER A 48 -7.19 14.64 -7.21
CA SER A 48 -8.62 14.96 -7.34
C SER A 48 -9.44 14.62 -6.10
N PHE A 49 -8.80 14.07 -5.07
CA PHE A 49 -9.40 13.63 -3.81
C PHE A 49 -8.72 14.32 -2.62
N ASP A 50 -9.32 14.26 -1.43
CA ASP A 50 -8.97 15.09 -0.28
C ASP A 50 -8.76 14.33 1.05
N ARG A 51 -9.24 13.09 1.15
CA ARG A 51 -9.00 12.19 2.29
C ARG A 51 -7.72 11.40 2.06
N LEU A 52 -6.85 11.36 3.07
CA LEU A 52 -5.66 10.53 3.07
C LEU A 52 -5.19 10.37 4.52
N ASP A 53 -5.68 9.33 5.18
CA ASP A 53 -5.28 9.00 6.54
C ASP A 53 -4.11 7.99 6.46
N VAL A 54 -3.06 8.24 7.24
CA VAL A 54 -1.76 7.57 7.08
C VAL A 54 -1.20 7.22 8.45
N VAL A 55 -0.72 6.00 8.59
CA VAL A 55 0.12 5.57 9.72
C VAL A 55 1.35 4.89 9.16
N VAL A 56 2.52 5.34 9.60
CA VAL A 56 3.80 4.67 9.37
C VAL A 56 4.36 4.17 10.70
N LEU A 57 4.77 2.92 10.75
CA LEU A 57 5.52 2.34 11.87
C LEU A 57 6.94 2.03 11.39
N LEU A 58 7.94 2.47 12.14
CA LEU A 58 9.35 2.19 11.87
C LEU A 58 9.96 1.45 13.06
N PRO A 59 10.73 0.37 12.84
CA PRO A 59 11.38 -0.34 13.93
C PRO A 59 12.53 0.48 14.51
N ARG A 60 12.80 0.30 15.79
CA ARG A 60 13.95 0.89 16.50
C ARG A 60 14.91 -0.21 16.95
N GLY A 61 16.18 0.17 17.18
CA GLY A 61 17.22 -0.76 17.61
C GLY A 61 17.02 -1.33 19.02
N ASP A 62 16.08 -0.79 19.80
CA ASP A 62 15.70 -1.27 21.13
C ASP A 62 14.51 -2.26 21.11
N GLY A 63 14.05 -2.66 19.92
CA GLY A 63 12.90 -3.55 19.75
C GLY A 63 11.53 -2.85 19.84
N THR A 64 11.48 -1.54 20.09
CA THR A 64 10.24 -0.75 19.99
C THR A 64 9.98 -0.33 18.55
N TRP A 65 8.78 0.20 18.32
CA TRP A 65 8.41 0.84 17.05
C TRP A 65 8.05 2.30 17.29
N GLN A 66 8.46 3.17 16.39
CA GLN A 66 8.02 4.57 16.38
C GLN A 66 6.92 4.78 15.35
N ARG A 67 5.90 5.54 15.71
CA ARG A 67 4.73 5.84 14.87
C ARG A 67 4.74 7.29 14.44
N GLY A 68 4.60 7.51 13.13
CA GLY A 68 4.17 8.76 12.54
C GLY A 68 2.81 8.61 11.92
N SER A 69 1.98 9.64 11.98
CA SER A 69 0.60 9.53 11.53
C SER A 69 -0.09 10.84 11.19
N TYR A 70 -1.15 10.73 10.40
CA TYR A 70 -2.17 11.74 10.18
C TYR A 70 -3.54 11.04 10.09
N GLY A 71 -4.54 11.51 10.85
CA GLY A 71 -5.88 10.92 10.80
C GLY A 71 -5.96 9.47 11.31
N ARG A 72 -5.03 9.08 12.18
CA ARG A 72 -4.78 7.68 12.57
C ARG A 72 -6.01 6.95 13.16
N GLU A 73 -6.94 7.70 13.75
CA GLU A 73 -8.15 7.18 14.43
C GLU A 73 -9.43 7.34 13.59
N THR A 74 -9.31 7.89 12.38
CA THR A 74 -10.44 8.08 11.46
C THR A 74 -10.98 6.71 11.05
N LEU A 75 -12.28 6.50 11.27
CA LEU A 75 -12.97 5.31 10.77
C LEU A 75 -13.25 5.48 9.28
N ALA A 76 -12.91 4.45 8.51
CA ALA A 76 -13.23 4.36 7.09
C ALA A 76 -13.76 2.97 6.76
N TYR A 77 -14.69 2.90 5.79
CA TYR A 77 -15.09 1.63 5.19
C TYR A 77 -13.84 1.00 4.56
N PRO A 78 -13.39 -0.20 4.95
CA PRO A 78 -12.04 -0.70 4.67
C PRO A 78 -11.91 -1.48 3.35
N ALA A 79 -12.98 -1.54 2.55
CA ALA A 79 -13.12 -2.47 1.44
C ALA A 79 -12.57 -3.88 1.78
N SER A 80 -11.56 -4.34 1.04
CA SER A 80 -10.94 -5.65 1.21
C SER A 80 -9.83 -5.72 2.28
N CYS A 81 -9.41 -4.60 2.87
CA CYS A 81 -8.46 -4.60 3.98
C CYS A 81 -9.00 -5.34 5.22
N VAL A 82 -10.33 -5.44 5.37
CA VAL A 82 -10.97 -6.23 6.44
C VAL A 82 -10.55 -7.70 6.43
N LYS A 83 -10.17 -8.24 5.26
CA LYS A 83 -9.73 -9.62 5.09
C LYS A 83 -8.43 -9.91 5.84
N LEU A 84 -7.61 -8.89 6.14
CA LEU A 84 -6.44 -9.01 7.01
C LEU A 84 -6.85 -9.48 8.43
N ALA A 85 -7.91 -8.91 8.98
CA ALA A 85 -8.44 -9.30 10.28
C ALA A 85 -9.07 -10.71 10.27
N TYR A 86 -9.80 -11.04 9.20
CA TYR A 86 -10.38 -12.39 9.04
C TYR A 86 -9.33 -13.47 8.87
N MET A 87 -8.23 -13.19 8.16
CA MET A 87 -7.10 -14.13 8.05
C MET A 87 -6.55 -14.48 9.43
N VAL A 88 -6.24 -13.49 10.26
CA VAL A 88 -5.68 -13.75 11.60
C VAL A 88 -6.69 -14.47 12.49
N ALA A 89 -7.96 -14.07 12.47
CA ALA A 89 -9.00 -14.73 13.25
C ALA A 89 -9.20 -16.20 12.83
N ALA A 90 -9.09 -16.50 11.54
CA ALA A 90 -9.20 -17.87 11.02
C ALA A 90 -8.01 -18.75 11.41
N VAL A 91 -6.80 -18.20 11.36
CA VAL A 91 -5.60 -18.90 11.84
C VAL A 91 -5.70 -19.17 13.34
N HIS A 92 -6.13 -18.18 14.13
CA HIS A 92 -6.41 -18.36 15.56
C HIS A 92 -7.46 -19.45 15.80
N TRP A 93 -8.53 -19.46 15.00
CA TRP A 93 -9.59 -20.46 15.07
C TRP A 93 -9.09 -21.88 14.77
N CYS A 94 -8.22 -22.06 13.76
CA CYS A 94 -7.56 -23.34 13.50
C CYS A 94 -6.72 -23.78 14.71
N SER A 95 -5.88 -22.88 15.22
CA SER A 95 -4.99 -23.12 16.37
C SER A 95 -5.77 -23.54 17.62
N ALA A 96 -6.84 -22.82 17.96
CA ALA A 96 -7.69 -23.07 19.13
C ALA A 96 -8.38 -24.44 19.09
N GLN A 97 -8.49 -25.07 17.92
CA GLN A 97 -9.02 -26.42 17.74
C GLN A 97 -7.95 -27.50 17.62
N GLY A 98 -6.67 -27.15 17.75
CA GLY A 98 -5.56 -28.07 17.53
C GLY A 98 -5.40 -28.52 16.08
N LYS A 99 -5.89 -27.72 15.12
CA LYS A 99 -5.76 -28.00 13.68
C LYS A 99 -4.46 -27.38 13.13
N PRO A 100 -3.97 -27.85 11.96
CA PRO A 100 -2.90 -27.19 11.23
C PRO A 100 -3.18 -25.71 10.97
N VAL A 101 -2.13 -24.89 10.84
CA VAL A 101 -2.25 -23.43 10.64
C VAL A 101 -2.98 -23.05 9.35
N ASP A 102 -2.96 -23.94 8.38
CA ASP A 102 -3.55 -23.85 7.05
C ASP A 102 -4.87 -24.63 6.93
N CYS A 103 -5.55 -24.92 8.06
CA CYS A 103 -6.77 -25.75 8.06
C CYS A 103 -7.95 -25.20 7.25
N LEU A 104 -7.89 -23.92 6.85
CA LEU A 104 -8.86 -23.24 5.99
C LEU A 104 -8.21 -22.67 4.72
N ASP A 105 -7.02 -23.14 4.28
CA ASP A 105 -6.26 -22.58 3.14
C ASP A 105 -7.08 -22.52 1.84
N SER A 106 -7.95 -23.50 1.59
CA SER A 106 -8.82 -23.52 0.41
C SER A 106 -9.70 -22.28 0.27
N HIS A 107 -10.02 -21.63 1.39
CA HIS A 107 -10.80 -20.39 1.43
C HIS A 107 -9.91 -19.18 1.79
N LEU A 108 -8.94 -19.35 2.69
CA LEU A 108 -8.05 -18.27 3.13
C LEU A 108 -7.14 -17.76 2.02
N ARG A 109 -6.56 -18.64 1.21
CA ARG A 109 -5.66 -18.26 0.13
C ARG A 109 -6.35 -17.37 -0.90
N PRO A 110 -7.47 -17.79 -1.55
CA PRO A 110 -8.17 -16.93 -2.49
C PRO A 110 -8.78 -15.69 -1.83
N MET A 111 -9.16 -15.76 -0.55
CA MET A 111 -9.59 -14.56 0.19
C MET A 111 -8.46 -13.50 0.28
N VAL A 112 -7.24 -13.91 0.60
CA VAL A 112 -6.14 -12.96 0.86
C VAL A 112 -5.45 -12.54 -0.44
N VAL A 113 -5.08 -13.52 -1.27
CA VAL A 113 -4.28 -13.33 -2.50
C VAL A 113 -5.12 -12.69 -3.60
N ASP A 114 -6.24 -13.32 -3.96
CA ASP A 114 -7.12 -12.86 -5.05
C ASP A 114 -8.20 -11.88 -4.57
N SER A 115 -8.21 -11.60 -3.26
CA SER A 115 -9.22 -10.73 -2.64
C SER A 115 -10.67 -11.24 -2.85
N SER A 116 -10.89 -12.56 -2.91
CA SER A 116 -12.22 -13.15 -3.19
C SER A 116 -13.23 -12.85 -2.08
N ASN A 117 -14.36 -12.25 -2.46
CA ASN A 117 -15.45 -11.92 -1.55
C ASN A 117 -16.30 -13.15 -1.16
N GLU A 118 -16.47 -14.09 -2.09
CA GLU A 118 -17.20 -15.34 -1.84
C GLU A 118 -16.48 -16.18 -0.79
N GLU A 119 -15.17 -16.34 -0.96
CA GLU A 119 -14.29 -17.09 -0.05
C GLU A 119 -14.14 -16.39 1.31
N THR A 120 -14.22 -15.06 1.35
CA THR A 120 -14.36 -14.32 2.61
C THR A 120 -15.62 -14.75 3.36
N GLY A 121 -16.71 -14.98 2.63
CA GLY A 121 -17.96 -15.47 3.19
C GLY A 121 -17.82 -16.84 3.84
N GLU A 122 -17.16 -17.77 3.15
CA GLU A 122 -16.87 -19.11 3.68
C GLU A 122 -15.99 -19.07 4.94
N VAL A 123 -14.93 -18.25 4.94
CA VAL A 123 -14.07 -18.06 6.12
C VAL A 123 -14.88 -17.53 7.31
N VAL A 124 -15.69 -16.48 7.10
CA VAL A 124 -16.49 -15.89 8.18
C VAL A 124 -17.52 -16.88 8.71
N ASP A 125 -18.16 -17.68 7.85
CA ASP A 125 -19.11 -18.71 8.27
C ASP A 125 -18.44 -19.82 9.07
N ALA A 126 -17.26 -20.28 8.62
CA ALA A 126 -16.50 -21.33 9.29
C ALA A 126 -16.07 -20.92 10.71
N ILE A 127 -15.47 -19.73 10.87
CA ILE A 127 -14.90 -19.31 12.16
C ILE A 127 -15.98 -18.89 13.17
N THR A 128 -17.18 -18.54 12.70
CA THR A 128 -18.30 -18.11 13.55
C THR A 128 -19.31 -19.22 13.78
N GLY A 129 -19.40 -20.22 12.89
CA GLY A 129 -20.49 -21.20 12.90
C GLY A 129 -21.88 -20.55 12.74
N ALA A 130 -21.94 -19.44 12.01
CA ALA A 130 -23.12 -18.59 11.89
C ALA A 130 -23.36 -18.14 10.43
N PRO A 131 -23.69 -19.06 9.51
CA PRO A 131 -24.07 -18.69 8.14
C PRO A 131 -25.27 -17.75 8.11
N ASN A 132 -25.45 -17.02 7.00
CA ASN A 132 -26.60 -16.15 6.85
C ASN A 132 -27.91 -16.95 6.95
N ARG A 133 -28.93 -16.33 7.54
CA ARG A 133 -30.22 -16.97 7.81
C ARG A 133 -31.36 -15.97 7.66
N PRO A 134 -32.60 -16.42 7.40
CA PRO A 134 -33.76 -15.53 7.39
C PRO A 134 -33.90 -14.76 8.70
N ALA A 135 -33.94 -13.44 8.59
CA ALA A 135 -34.32 -12.52 9.66
C ALA A 135 -34.86 -11.22 9.03
N THR A 136 -35.81 -10.60 9.72
CA THR A 136 -36.43 -9.34 9.29
C THR A 136 -36.22 -8.21 10.30
N SER A 137 -35.81 -8.55 11.53
CA SER A 137 -35.47 -7.59 12.57
C SER A 137 -34.60 -8.25 13.63
N SER A 138 -34.09 -7.43 14.55
CA SER A 138 -33.33 -7.89 15.71
C SER A 138 -34.12 -8.75 16.70
N ASN A 139 -35.44 -8.77 16.55
CA ASN A 139 -36.37 -9.56 17.37
C ASN A 139 -36.70 -10.93 16.74
N THR A 140 -36.20 -11.23 15.53
CA THR A 140 -36.37 -12.56 14.93
C THR A 140 -35.80 -13.63 15.87
N PRO A 141 -36.55 -14.71 16.19
CA PRO A 141 -36.08 -15.76 17.10
C PRO A 141 -34.71 -16.32 16.70
N GLY A 142 -33.76 -16.35 17.64
CA GLY A 142 -32.39 -16.82 17.42
C GLY A 142 -31.45 -15.83 16.72
N TYR A 143 -31.91 -14.63 16.34
CA TYR A 143 -31.02 -13.60 15.78
C TYR A 143 -29.92 -13.19 16.76
N ARG A 144 -30.25 -13.00 18.04
CA ARG A 144 -29.26 -12.59 19.06
C ARG A 144 -28.19 -13.66 19.31
N GLU A 145 -28.54 -14.93 19.19
CA GLU A 145 -27.56 -16.04 19.24
C GLU A 145 -26.68 -16.07 17.98
N TRP A 146 -27.27 -15.88 16.80
CA TRP A 146 -26.50 -15.76 15.56
C TRP A 146 -25.53 -14.57 15.62
N TYR A 147 -26.01 -13.42 16.10
CA TYR A 147 -25.22 -12.19 16.21
C TYR A 147 -24.07 -12.35 17.21
N SER A 148 -24.29 -13.00 18.36
CA SER A 148 -23.23 -13.23 19.34
C SER A 148 -22.12 -14.13 18.80
N ARG A 149 -22.46 -15.13 17.97
CA ARG A 149 -21.48 -15.95 17.26
C ARG A 149 -20.70 -15.16 16.19
N ARG A 150 -21.37 -14.26 15.47
CA ARG A 150 -20.72 -13.38 14.48
C ARG A 150 -19.71 -12.40 15.06
N LEU A 151 -19.75 -12.13 16.36
CA LEU A 151 -18.74 -11.31 17.04
C LEU A 151 -17.39 -12.03 17.24
N TYR A 152 -17.19 -13.25 16.74
CA TYR A 152 -15.94 -14.01 16.92
C TYR A 152 -14.67 -13.19 16.63
N THR A 153 -14.58 -12.60 15.42
CA THR A 153 -13.41 -11.80 15.00
C THR A 153 -13.22 -10.57 15.90
N GLU A 154 -14.29 -9.85 16.21
CA GLU A 154 -14.20 -8.68 17.10
C GLU A 154 -13.78 -9.05 18.51
N ASN A 155 -14.29 -10.17 19.06
CA ASN A 155 -13.94 -10.64 20.38
C ASN A 155 -12.46 -11.03 20.44
N PHE A 156 -11.94 -11.70 19.41
CA PHE A 156 -10.52 -11.99 19.26
C PHE A 156 -9.70 -10.69 19.23
N LEU A 157 -10.01 -9.76 18.33
CA LEU A 157 -9.29 -8.49 18.23
C LEU A 157 -9.38 -7.66 19.51
N LYS A 158 -10.51 -7.68 20.20
CA LYS A 158 -10.69 -6.99 21.49
C LYS A 158 -9.77 -7.55 22.56
N ALA A 159 -9.64 -8.88 22.65
CA ALA A 159 -8.70 -9.52 23.57
C ALA A 159 -7.23 -9.13 23.28
N GLN A 160 -6.93 -8.78 22.02
CA GLN A 160 -5.61 -8.32 21.59
C GLN A 160 -5.42 -6.79 21.69
N ASN A 161 -6.41 -6.03 22.18
CA ASN A 161 -6.44 -4.56 22.13
C ASN A 161 -6.34 -3.98 20.71
N LEU A 162 -6.85 -4.71 19.71
CA LEU A 162 -6.85 -4.35 18.29
C LEU A 162 -8.23 -3.95 17.76
N LEU A 163 -9.31 -4.05 18.55
CA LEU A 163 -10.64 -3.71 18.08
C LEU A 163 -10.92 -2.19 18.11
N GLY A 164 -10.64 -1.52 19.23
CA GLY A 164 -11.03 -0.12 19.43
C GLY A 164 -12.53 0.09 19.18
N ASN A 165 -12.87 1.09 18.34
CA ASN A 165 -14.22 1.38 17.87
C ASN A 165 -14.48 0.90 16.43
N GLN A 166 -13.68 -0.05 15.92
CA GLN A 166 -13.87 -0.65 14.59
C GLN A 166 -15.10 -1.56 14.55
N THR A 167 -15.64 -1.77 13.35
CA THR A 167 -16.64 -2.82 13.07
C THR A 167 -16.04 -3.81 12.10
N ILE A 168 -15.89 -5.07 12.53
CA ILE A 168 -15.27 -6.17 11.77
C ILE A 168 -16.14 -7.42 11.97
N LEU A 169 -17.29 -7.42 11.30
CA LEU A 169 -18.34 -8.42 11.50
C LEU A 169 -18.92 -8.94 10.17
N HIS A 170 -19.00 -8.06 9.17
CA HIS A 170 -19.73 -8.32 7.95
C HIS A 170 -18.85 -8.98 6.89
N LYS A 171 -19.43 -9.87 6.10
CA LYS A 171 -18.81 -10.35 4.86
C LYS A 171 -18.57 -9.19 3.91
N THR A 172 -17.67 -9.42 2.95
CA THR A 172 -17.51 -8.58 1.76
C THR A 172 -18.45 -9.08 0.67
N TYR A 173 -19.08 -8.18 -0.10
CA TYR A 173 -20.13 -8.53 -1.08
C TYR A 173 -19.68 -8.21 -2.51
N PRO A 174 -20.11 -9.00 -3.53
CA PRO A 174 -20.97 -10.19 -3.44
C PRO A 174 -20.33 -11.35 -2.67
N SER A 175 -21.11 -12.14 -1.93
CA SER A 175 -20.59 -13.21 -1.06
C SER A 175 -21.30 -14.54 -1.31
N ASN A 176 -20.91 -15.60 -0.61
CA ASN A 176 -21.66 -16.86 -0.54
C ASN A 176 -23.10 -16.70 0.01
N SER A 177 -23.49 -15.51 0.48
CA SER A 177 -24.84 -15.15 0.91
C SER A 177 -25.62 -14.34 -0.13
N GLY A 178 -25.06 -14.11 -1.31
CA GLY A 178 -25.66 -13.39 -2.44
C GLY A 178 -24.99 -12.05 -2.76
N GLU A 179 -25.55 -11.36 -3.75
CA GLU A 179 -25.04 -10.08 -4.29
C GLU A 179 -24.97 -8.97 -3.25
N MET A 180 -25.95 -8.92 -2.35
CA MET A 180 -26.10 -7.88 -1.34
C MET A 180 -26.50 -8.52 0.00
N PRO A 181 -26.22 -7.84 1.14
CA PRO A 181 -26.63 -8.33 2.44
C PRO A 181 -28.14 -8.54 2.51
N GLY A 182 -28.56 -9.75 2.88
CA GLY A 182 -29.94 -10.14 3.17
C GLY A 182 -30.04 -10.80 4.55
N GLY A 183 -31.28 -11.09 4.99
CA GLY A 183 -31.51 -11.85 6.22
C GLY A 183 -30.86 -11.25 7.48
N ALA A 184 -30.27 -12.10 8.32
CA ALA A 184 -29.61 -11.69 9.56
C ALA A 184 -28.41 -10.76 9.31
N GLU A 185 -27.67 -10.94 8.21
CA GLU A 185 -26.55 -10.05 7.87
C GLU A 185 -27.03 -8.63 7.55
N LYS A 186 -28.16 -8.48 6.85
CA LYS A 186 -28.78 -7.17 6.61
C LYS A 186 -29.24 -6.51 7.91
N VAL A 187 -29.92 -7.26 8.77
CA VAL A 187 -30.37 -6.76 10.08
C VAL A 187 -29.18 -6.27 10.91
N ALA A 188 -28.06 -7.00 10.91
CA ALA A 188 -26.85 -6.60 11.63
C ALA A 188 -26.22 -5.33 11.07
N ILE A 189 -26.17 -5.16 9.75
CA ILE A 189 -25.70 -3.92 9.11
C ILE A 189 -26.62 -2.75 9.48
N ASP A 190 -27.94 -2.96 9.52
CA ASP A 190 -28.89 -1.90 9.86
C ASP A 190 -28.78 -1.46 11.33
N GLU A 191 -28.48 -2.40 12.24
CA GLU A 191 -28.26 -2.09 13.67
C GLU A 191 -26.90 -1.41 13.93
N ARG A 192 -25.84 -1.81 13.21
CA ARG A 192 -24.46 -1.49 13.58
C ARG A 192 -23.72 -0.59 12.59
N GLY A 193 -24.17 -0.52 11.35
CA GLY A 193 -23.41 0.02 10.23
C GLY A 193 -22.53 -1.04 9.54
N ARG A 194 -21.82 -0.63 8.50
CA ARG A 194 -20.92 -1.50 7.73
C ARG A 194 -19.59 -1.73 8.46
N ASN A 195 -18.74 -2.61 7.91
CA ASN A 195 -17.36 -2.72 8.37
C ASN A 195 -16.66 -1.35 8.32
N ALA A 196 -15.86 -1.06 9.34
CA ALA A 196 -15.12 0.19 9.46
C ALA A 196 -13.82 -0.08 10.20
N MET A 197 -12.68 0.31 9.62
CA MET A 197 -11.35 0.13 10.23
C MET A 197 -10.65 1.48 10.46
N ARG A 198 -9.62 1.45 11.30
CA ARG A 198 -8.73 2.59 11.58
C ARG A 198 -7.32 2.32 11.08
N PRO A 199 -6.62 3.31 10.52
CA PRO A 199 -5.22 3.17 10.11
C PRO A 199 -4.28 2.69 11.23
N ASP A 200 -4.44 3.19 12.46
CA ASP A 200 -3.53 2.85 13.56
C ASP A 200 -3.62 1.39 14.00
N LEU A 201 -4.83 0.89 14.22
CA LEU A 201 -5.08 -0.50 14.59
C LEU A 201 -4.78 -1.45 13.44
N SER A 202 -4.93 -0.99 12.19
CA SER A 202 -4.55 -1.74 10.99
C SER A 202 -3.03 -1.93 10.87
N ALA A 203 -2.26 -0.85 11.06
CA ALA A 203 -0.80 -0.91 11.06
C ALA A 203 -0.29 -1.78 12.22
N GLU A 204 -0.90 -1.67 13.41
CA GLU A 204 -0.55 -2.49 14.56
C GLU A 204 -0.89 -3.98 14.34
N LEU A 205 -2.04 -4.30 13.71
CA LEU A 205 -2.38 -5.67 13.32
C LEU A 205 -1.30 -6.25 12.39
N MET A 206 -0.89 -5.50 11.35
CA MET A 206 0.20 -5.91 10.46
C MET A 206 1.52 -6.10 11.21
N ARG A 207 1.87 -5.19 12.13
CA ARG A 207 3.09 -5.30 12.95
C ARG A 207 3.12 -6.62 13.72
N ARG A 208 2.02 -6.94 14.40
CA ARG A 208 1.91 -8.15 15.20
C ARG A 208 1.86 -9.43 14.37
N ILE A 209 1.34 -9.39 13.14
CA ILE A 209 1.48 -10.50 12.18
C ILE A 209 2.95 -10.73 11.86
N VAL A 210 3.66 -9.67 11.44
CA VAL A 210 5.05 -9.75 10.98
C VAL A 210 6.00 -10.17 12.09
N ARG A 211 5.80 -9.66 13.31
CA ARG A 211 6.59 -10.02 14.49
C ARG A 211 6.19 -11.35 15.12
N GLY A 212 5.07 -11.93 14.70
CA GLY A 212 4.55 -13.20 15.23
C GLY A 212 4.04 -13.10 16.66
N GLU A 213 3.45 -11.96 17.03
CA GLU A 213 2.91 -11.70 18.38
C GLU A 213 1.48 -12.23 18.56
N LEU A 214 0.76 -12.53 17.47
CA LEU A 214 -0.61 -13.06 17.52
C LEU A 214 -0.61 -14.59 17.48
N GLU A 215 -0.05 -15.15 16.40
CA GLU A 215 0.00 -16.60 16.14
C GLU A 215 1.40 -16.96 15.63
N PRO A 216 2.41 -17.08 16.52
CA PRO A 216 3.81 -17.27 16.13
C PRO A 216 4.04 -18.50 15.23
N GLN A 217 3.28 -19.57 15.47
CA GLN A 217 3.33 -20.81 14.69
C GLN A 217 2.83 -20.65 13.25
N ALA A 218 2.10 -19.59 12.95
CA ALA A 218 1.47 -19.33 11.66
C ALA A 218 2.02 -18.09 10.94
N THR A 219 2.98 -17.37 11.52
CA THR A 219 3.56 -16.15 10.95
C THR A 219 4.08 -16.35 9.53
N ALA A 220 4.82 -17.43 9.28
CA ALA A 220 5.35 -17.71 7.96
C ALA A 220 4.23 -17.94 6.92
N TYR A 221 3.16 -18.63 7.32
CA TYR A 221 2.00 -18.88 6.47
C TYR A 221 1.25 -17.59 6.14
N MET A 222 0.91 -16.78 7.15
CA MET A 222 0.22 -15.50 6.94
C MET A 222 1.03 -14.54 6.07
N ARG A 223 2.35 -14.43 6.29
CA ARG A 223 3.22 -13.56 5.49
C ARG A 223 3.38 -14.05 4.06
N ALA A 224 3.38 -15.37 3.84
CA ALA A 224 3.41 -15.93 2.49
C ALA A 224 2.14 -15.61 1.70
N LEU A 225 0.97 -15.52 2.34
CA LEU A 225 -0.28 -15.09 1.70
C LEU A 225 -0.30 -13.59 1.35
N LEU A 226 0.41 -12.77 2.13
CA LEU A 226 0.48 -11.32 1.92
C LEU A 226 1.55 -10.90 0.92
N ALA A 227 2.46 -11.79 0.51
CA ALA A 227 3.56 -11.44 -0.38
C ALA A 227 3.05 -11.10 -1.80
N THR A 228 3.28 -9.86 -2.23
CA THR A 228 2.73 -9.32 -3.48
C THR A 228 3.84 -8.72 -4.33
N PRO A 229 3.85 -8.93 -5.66
CA PRO A 229 4.74 -8.21 -6.56
C PRO A 229 4.49 -6.70 -6.50
N THR A 230 5.53 -5.87 -6.66
CA THR A 230 5.37 -4.41 -6.56
C THR A 230 4.56 -3.79 -7.71
N PHE A 231 4.48 -4.48 -8.86
CA PHE A 231 3.69 -4.08 -10.03
C PHE A 231 2.62 -5.13 -10.31
N ASP A 232 1.47 -5.00 -9.66
CA ASP A 232 0.36 -5.95 -9.68
C ASP A 232 -0.97 -5.23 -9.40
N GLU A 233 -2.10 -5.83 -9.76
CA GLU A 233 -3.45 -5.33 -9.45
C GLU A 233 -3.76 -5.32 -7.95
N GLN A 234 -3.00 -6.04 -7.13
CA GLN A 234 -3.12 -6.00 -5.67
C GLN A 234 -2.11 -5.04 -5.01
N SER A 235 -1.38 -4.23 -5.79
CA SER A 235 -0.18 -3.51 -5.35
C SER A 235 -0.32 -1.99 -5.34
N GLY A 236 -1.14 -1.43 -4.46
CA GLY A 236 -1.39 0.02 -4.40
C GLY A 236 -0.13 0.84 -4.11
N ILE A 237 0.53 0.56 -2.97
CA ILE A 237 1.79 1.19 -2.56
C ILE A 237 2.96 0.75 -3.45
N GLY A 238 2.96 -0.48 -3.96
CA GLY A 238 4.12 -1.09 -4.60
C GLY A 238 4.65 -0.34 -5.83
N PHE A 239 3.79 0.38 -6.58
CA PHE A 239 4.22 1.23 -7.71
C PHE A 239 5.24 2.31 -7.33
N GLY A 240 5.31 2.68 -6.04
CA GLY A 240 6.26 3.66 -5.51
C GLY A 240 7.55 3.07 -4.96
N LEU A 241 7.63 1.74 -4.84
CA LEU A 241 8.75 1.09 -4.16
C LEU A 241 9.91 0.88 -5.13
N PRO A 242 11.17 1.06 -4.67
CA PRO A 242 12.33 0.76 -5.50
C PRO A 242 12.38 -0.75 -5.84
N PRO A 243 12.85 -1.13 -7.04
CA PRO A 243 13.02 -2.52 -7.43
C PRO A 243 13.89 -3.29 -6.42
N GLY A 244 13.47 -4.52 -6.12
CA GLY A 244 14.09 -5.36 -5.09
C GLY A 244 13.52 -5.19 -3.68
N SER A 245 12.56 -4.28 -3.48
CA SER A 245 11.80 -4.22 -2.23
C SER A 245 10.99 -5.50 -2.02
N ARG A 246 10.94 -5.98 -0.77
CA ARG A 246 9.93 -6.96 -0.35
C ARG A 246 8.67 -6.22 0.08
N TYR A 247 7.53 -6.67 -0.42
CA TYR A 247 6.24 -6.04 -0.22
C TYR A 247 5.22 -7.10 0.18
N GLU A 248 4.68 -6.96 1.39
CA GLU A 248 3.68 -7.86 1.95
C GLU A 248 2.46 -7.02 2.33
N ASN A 249 1.33 -7.16 1.62
CA ASN A 249 0.21 -6.23 1.78
C ASN A 249 -1.17 -6.89 1.73
N LYS A 250 -2.16 -6.13 2.21
CA LYS A 250 -3.55 -6.35 1.85
C LYS A 250 -4.14 -5.03 1.38
N ILE A 251 -4.47 -4.98 0.09
CA ILE A 251 -5.18 -3.85 -0.52
C ILE A 251 -6.70 -3.94 -0.29
N GLY A 252 -7.33 -2.77 -0.21
CA GLY A 252 -8.76 -2.54 -0.30
C GLY A 252 -9.07 -1.53 -1.41
N ALA A 253 -10.00 -1.86 -2.30
CA ALA A 253 -10.49 -0.94 -3.31
C ALA A 253 -11.99 -1.19 -3.52
N ALA A 254 -12.81 -0.16 -3.35
CA ALA A 254 -14.25 -0.22 -3.62
C ALA A 254 -14.87 1.19 -3.64
N TYR A 255 -15.79 1.43 -4.56
CA TYR A 255 -16.46 2.73 -4.74
C TYR A 255 -15.43 3.84 -5.01
N ASP A 256 -15.29 4.82 -4.12
CA ASP A 256 -14.25 5.86 -4.16
C ASP A 256 -13.03 5.51 -3.30
N THR A 257 -13.12 4.44 -2.52
CA THR A 257 -12.19 4.13 -1.46
C THR A 257 -11.06 3.26 -1.97
N LEU A 258 -9.84 3.61 -1.55
CA LEU A 258 -8.60 2.91 -1.84
C LEU A 258 -7.76 2.87 -0.56
N GLU A 259 -7.37 1.69 -0.13
CA GLU A 259 -6.56 1.47 1.06
C GLU A 259 -5.49 0.44 0.80
N ASP A 260 -4.43 0.52 1.59
CA ASP A 260 -3.38 -0.48 1.56
C ASP A 260 -2.70 -0.54 2.93
N ILE A 261 -2.57 -1.77 3.45
CA ILE A 261 -1.87 -2.06 4.69
C ILE A 261 -0.71 -2.96 4.33
N ALA A 262 0.51 -2.44 4.43
CA ALA A 262 1.69 -3.10 3.93
C ALA A 262 2.83 -3.14 4.95
N TYR A 263 3.53 -4.27 5.00
CA TYR A 263 4.88 -4.38 5.53
C TYR A 263 5.87 -4.39 4.37
N ILE A 264 6.88 -3.54 4.46
CA ILE A 264 7.81 -3.26 3.36
C ILE A 264 9.24 -3.40 3.91
N VAL A 265 10.10 -4.02 3.12
CA VAL A 265 11.56 -3.98 3.33
C VAL A 265 12.21 -3.45 2.08
N LEU A 266 12.86 -2.29 2.21
CA LEU A 266 13.57 -1.62 1.13
C LEU A 266 14.88 -2.36 0.79
N PRO A 267 15.46 -2.12 -0.40
CA PRO A 267 16.70 -2.77 -0.83
C PRO A 267 17.88 -2.58 0.12
N ASN A 268 17.95 -1.45 0.84
CA ASN A 268 18.94 -1.21 1.90
C ASN A 268 18.69 -1.98 3.22
N GLY A 269 17.62 -2.78 3.29
CA GLY A 269 17.24 -3.56 4.46
C GLY A 269 16.42 -2.80 5.50
N ARG A 270 16.12 -1.51 5.30
CA ARG A 270 15.23 -0.77 6.20
C ARG A 270 13.80 -1.28 6.05
N GLU A 271 13.14 -1.44 7.18
CA GLU A 271 11.77 -1.95 7.24
C GLU A 271 10.79 -0.84 7.64
N LEU A 272 9.57 -0.92 7.14
CA LEU A 272 8.45 -0.07 7.56
C LEU A 272 7.13 -0.81 7.45
N ILE A 273 6.14 -0.36 8.22
CA ILE A 273 4.74 -0.70 8.01
C ILE A 273 3.99 0.57 7.66
N LEU A 274 3.15 0.50 6.64
CA LEU A 274 2.39 1.63 6.13
C LEU A 274 0.93 1.22 5.99
N ALA A 275 0.04 1.93 6.68
CA ALA A 275 -1.40 1.82 6.50
C ALA A 275 -1.93 3.14 5.94
N ILE A 276 -2.56 3.08 4.77
CA ILE A 276 -3.15 4.23 4.09
C ILE A 276 -4.62 3.99 3.84
N PHE A 277 -5.46 4.98 4.15
CA PHE A 277 -6.89 4.98 3.87
C PHE A 277 -7.24 6.28 3.13
N THR A 278 -7.76 6.19 1.90
CA THR A 278 -8.05 7.35 1.05
C THR A 278 -9.39 7.20 0.31
N ASN A 279 -9.95 8.29 -0.19
CA ASN A 279 -11.04 8.32 -1.19
C ASN A 279 -10.46 8.51 -2.61
N GLY A 280 -9.29 7.92 -2.86
CA GLY A 280 -8.47 8.18 -4.04
C GLY A 280 -8.44 7.06 -5.08
N LEU A 281 -9.45 6.19 -5.12
CA LEU A 281 -9.55 5.22 -6.22
C LEU A 281 -9.80 5.96 -7.54
N ASP A 282 -8.88 5.86 -8.50
CA ASP A 282 -8.98 6.61 -9.77
C ASP A 282 -9.73 5.82 -10.84
N GLN A 283 -11.06 5.90 -10.81
CA GLN A 283 -11.95 5.23 -11.76
C GLN A 283 -11.78 5.66 -13.24
N ARG A 284 -10.96 6.69 -13.52
CA ARG A 284 -10.66 7.12 -14.90
C ARG A 284 -9.54 6.29 -15.53
N GLN A 285 -8.86 5.45 -14.75
CA GLN A 285 -7.71 4.66 -15.15
C GLN A 285 -8.09 3.19 -15.21
N PRO A 286 -7.54 2.40 -16.14
CA PRO A 286 -7.75 0.96 -16.16
C PRO A 286 -6.91 0.28 -15.07
N GLU A 287 -7.30 -0.91 -14.64
CA GLU A 287 -6.47 -1.77 -13.78
C GLU A 287 -5.12 -2.08 -14.44
N PRO A 288 -4.02 -2.21 -13.67
CA PRO A 288 -3.89 -2.00 -12.22
C PRO A 288 -3.58 -0.53 -11.85
N TYR A 289 -3.89 0.43 -12.72
CA TYR A 289 -3.50 1.83 -12.58
C TYR A 289 -4.57 2.71 -11.91
N ASP A 290 -5.76 2.20 -11.66
CA ASP A 290 -6.74 2.83 -10.78
C ASP A 290 -6.25 2.96 -9.33
N ILE A 291 -5.34 2.07 -8.90
CA ILE A 291 -4.80 2.02 -7.51
C ILE A 291 -3.41 2.65 -7.32
N ALA A 292 -2.70 3.01 -8.39
CA ALA A 292 -1.32 3.49 -8.27
C ALA A 292 -1.11 4.89 -7.63
N PRO A 293 -2.12 5.76 -7.38
CA PRO A 293 -1.88 7.00 -6.64
C PRO A 293 -1.19 6.78 -5.29
N LEU A 294 -1.42 5.63 -4.63
CA LEU A 294 -0.74 5.28 -3.39
C LEU A 294 0.78 5.11 -3.55
N GLY A 295 1.25 4.59 -4.68
CA GLY A 295 2.68 4.47 -4.97
C GLY A 295 3.37 5.83 -5.05
N VAL A 296 2.74 6.82 -5.68
CA VAL A 296 3.28 8.20 -5.74
C VAL A 296 3.43 8.79 -4.33
N PHE A 297 2.42 8.59 -3.48
CA PHE A 297 2.49 9.02 -2.09
C PHE A 297 3.58 8.27 -1.30
N ALA A 298 3.67 6.95 -1.47
CA ALA A 298 4.65 6.12 -0.77
C ALA A 298 6.09 6.49 -1.10
N GLU A 299 6.43 6.70 -2.38
CA GLU A 299 7.76 7.17 -2.79
C GLU A 299 8.10 8.50 -2.11
N LYS A 300 7.17 9.47 -2.13
CA LYS A 300 7.35 10.78 -1.49
C LYS A 300 7.55 10.64 0.02
N LEU A 301 6.78 9.78 0.69
CA LEU A 301 6.89 9.58 2.12
C LEU A 301 8.24 8.94 2.48
N ILE A 302 8.66 7.90 1.75
CA ILE A 302 9.96 7.23 1.93
C ILE A 302 11.12 8.22 1.81
N GLU A 303 11.11 9.05 0.75
CA GLU A 303 12.13 10.08 0.52
C GLU A 303 12.15 11.14 1.63
N LYS A 304 10.96 11.61 2.05
CA LYS A 304 10.85 12.63 3.11
C LYS A 304 11.29 12.10 4.48
N LEU A 305 11.10 10.81 4.73
CA LEU A 305 11.58 10.13 5.94
C LEU A 305 13.06 9.75 5.84
N GLY A 306 13.70 9.90 4.67
CA GLY A 306 15.08 9.50 4.41
C GLY A 306 15.30 7.99 4.48
N LEU A 307 14.25 7.18 4.26
CA LEU A 307 14.31 5.72 4.37
C LEU A 307 15.03 5.07 3.18
N ASP A 308 15.13 5.77 2.06
CA ASP A 308 15.85 5.38 0.86
C ASP A 308 17.36 5.68 0.93
N GLU A 309 17.84 6.32 2.00
CA GLU A 309 19.27 6.53 2.20
C GLU A 309 20.02 5.18 2.25
N GLY A 310 20.93 4.98 1.29
CA GLY A 310 21.69 3.74 1.13
C GLY A 310 21.04 2.72 0.19
N ASP A 311 19.88 3.02 -0.39
CA ASP A 311 19.33 2.22 -1.49
C ASP A 311 20.26 2.26 -2.72
N PRO A 312 20.13 1.28 -3.63
CA PRO A 312 20.80 1.32 -4.92
C PRO A 312 20.56 2.64 -5.66
N PRO A 313 21.52 3.09 -6.50
CA PRO A 313 21.43 4.38 -7.16
C PRO A 313 20.11 4.59 -7.92
N LYS A 314 19.47 5.75 -7.66
CA LYS A 314 18.32 6.24 -8.41
C LYS A 314 18.55 7.65 -8.92
N ARG A 315 17.87 8.01 -10.00
CA ARG A 315 17.91 9.37 -10.58
C ARG A 315 16.55 9.70 -11.18
N LYS A 316 15.99 10.85 -10.81
CA LYS A 316 14.86 11.49 -11.47
C LYS A 316 15.43 12.63 -12.33
N ILE A 317 15.02 12.70 -13.59
CA ILE A 317 15.49 13.68 -14.58
C ILE A 317 14.26 14.35 -15.16
N ASP A 318 14.07 15.62 -14.82
CA ASP A 318 12.98 16.49 -15.29
C ASP A 318 13.25 17.00 -16.70
N ASP A 319 12.23 17.42 -17.46
CA ASP A 319 12.41 17.98 -18.81
C ASP A 319 13.25 19.27 -18.81
N THR A 320 13.28 19.98 -17.67
CA THR A 320 14.08 21.20 -17.48
C THR A 320 15.54 20.93 -17.07
N ASP A 321 15.91 19.68 -16.75
CA ASP A 321 17.25 19.34 -16.29
C ASP A 321 18.29 19.47 -17.41
N SER A 322 19.51 19.88 -17.04
CA SER A 322 20.67 19.95 -17.96
C SER A 322 21.06 18.62 -18.63
N ALA A 323 20.55 17.50 -18.10
CA ALA A 323 20.74 16.18 -18.69
C ALA A 323 19.79 15.92 -19.88
N VAL A 324 18.84 16.82 -20.16
CA VAL A 324 17.89 16.70 -21.26
C VAL A 324 18.36 17.50 -22.48
N THR A 325 18.30 16.87 -23.65
CA THR A 325 18.56 17.51 -24.94
C THR A 325 17.29 17.49 -25.79
N VAL A 326 16.89 18.65 -26.30
CA VAL A 326 15.68 18.83 -27.11
C VAL A 326 16.05 19.18 -28.54
N THR A 327 15.50 18.45 -29.50
CA THR A 327 15.65 18.68 -30.94
C THR A 327 14.28 18.90 -31.58
N GLY A 328 14.15 19.91 -32.45
CA GLY A 328 12.89 20.24 -33.12
C GLY A 328 12.01 21.19 -32.32
N ARG A 329 10.70 21.24 -32.63
CA ARG A 329 9.75 22.18 -32.02
C ARG A 329 8.95 21.47 -30.92
N TRP A 330 9.36 21.73 -29.68
CA TRP A 330 8.61 21.35 -28.48
C TRP A 330 8.09 22.61 -27.80
N GLN A 331 6.79 22.63 -27.51
CA GLN A 331 6.11 23.71 -26.81
C GLN A 331 6.08 23.39 -25.32
N LYS A 332 6.55 24.32 -24.51
CA LYS A 332 6.41 24.26 -23.05
C LYS A 332 4.95 24.44 -22.63
N ARG A 333 4.51 23.67 -21.64
CA ARG A 333 3.13 23.63 -21.12
C ARG A 333 3.13 23.53 -19.60
N THR A 334 2.12 24.10 -18.95
CA THR A 334 1.99 24.12 -17.48
C THR A 334 0.58 23.78 -17.00
N ASP A 335 -0.33 23.52 -17.94
CA ASP A 335 -1.78 23.52 -17.75
C ASP A 335 -2.36 22.24 -17.14
N THR A 336 -1.53 21.23 -16.88
CA THR A 336 -1.92 19.98 -16.25
C THR A 336 -1.47 19.91 -14.79
N LYS A 337 -2.26 19.27 -13.92
CA LYS A 337 -1.91 19.08 -12.51
C LYS A 337 -1.06 17.85 -12.26
N ASP A 338 -1.13 16.89 -13.17
CA ASP A 338 -0.47 15.59 -13.12
C ASP A 338 0.88 15.59 -13.87
N LYS A 339 1.45 16.76 -14.18
CA LYS A 339 2.85 16.89 -14.63
C LYS A 339 3.83 16.65 -13.48
N PHE A 340 5.03 16.24 -13.80
CA PHE A 340 6.16 16.30 -12.88
C PHE A 340 6.75 17.71 -12.93
N GLY A 341 7.30 18.19 -11.81
CA GLY A 341 7.91 19.53 -11.76
C GLY A 341 6.95 20.68 -12.12
N GLU A 342 7.51 21.68 -12.81
CA GLU A 342 6.85 22.97 -13.08
C GLU A 342 6.22 23.05 -14.48
N ASP A 343 6.77 22.32 -15.46
CA ASP A 343 6.30 22.31 -16.84
C ASP A 343 6.47 20.93 -17.50
N TYR A 344 6.00 20.82 -18.74
CA TYR A 344 6.27 19.67 -19.60
C TYR A 344 6.37 20.15 -21.05
N LEU A 345 6.97 19.33 -21.90
CA LEU A 345 7.12 19.57 -23.33
C LEU A 345 6.03 18.85 -24.13
N ARG A 346 5.53 19.53 -25.17
CA ARG A 346 4.54 18.99 -26.10
C ARG A 346 4.96 19.21 -27.55
N SER A 347 4.86 18.19 -28.38
CA SER A 347 4.98 18.33 -29.82
C SER A 347 3.75 17.76 -30.54
N VAL A 348 3.52 18.25 -31.75
CA VAL A 348 2.53 17.68 -32.66
C VAL A 348 3.11 16.38 -33.23
N GLY A 349 2.28 15.35 -33.36
CA GLY A 349 2.68 14.09 -33.95
C GLY A 349 3.30 14.23 -35.34
N GLY A 350 4.33 13.43 -35.60
CA GLY A 350 5.12 13.48 -36.81
C GLY A 350 5.82 12.16 -37.12
N PHE A 351 6.95 12.25 -37.83
CA PHE A 351 7.69 11.09 -38.35
C PHE A 351 9.00 10.79 -37.61
N GLY A 352 9.24 11.42 -36.44
CA GLY A 352 10.40 11.16 -35.58
C GLY A 352 11.53 12.19 -35.64
N SER A 353 11.32 13.32 -36.34
CA SER A 353 12.32 14.38 -36.51
C SER A 353 12.49 15.26 -35.28
N GLN A 354 11.52 15.25 -34.36
CA GLN A 354 11.54 16.04 -33.13
C GLN A 354 11.74 15.09 -31.96
N GLN A 355 12.68 15.38 -31.07
CA GLN A 355 13.11 14.45 -30.04
C GLN A 355 13.39 15.15 -28.70
N VAL A 356 13.09 14.46 -27.61
CA VAL A 356 13.56 14.76 -26.26
C VAL A 356 14.43 13.59 -25.81
N ILE A 357 15.66 13.88 -25.40
CA ILE A 357 16.66 12.87 -25.04
C ILE A 357 17.07 13.09 -23.59
N TRP A 358 16.78 12.12 -22.73
CA TRP A 358 17.30 12.07 -21.35
C TRP A 358 18.65 11.34 -21.35
N ASN A 359 19.72 12.05 -21.02
CA ASN A 359 21.07 11.49 -20.89
C ASN A 359 21.27 10.94 -19.47
N LEU A 360 21.21 9.61 -19.35
CA LEU A 360 21.11 8.94 -18.05
C LEU A 360 22.41 9.04 -17.25
N ASN A 361 23.56 8.92 -17.94
CA ASN A 361 24.89 8.95 -17.34
C ASN A 361 24.94 8.12 -16.04
N VAL A 362 24.56 6.84 -16.12
CA VAL A 362 24.29 6.05 -14.91
C VAL A 362 25.53 5.99 -14.00
N PRO A 363 25.38 6.11 -12.66
CA PRO A 363 26.54 6.19 -11.76
C PRO A 363 27.28 4.86 -11.63
N GLU A 364 26.60 3.73 -11.80
CA GLU A 364 27.17 2.39 -11.69
C GLU A 364 26.70 1.49 -12.84
N SER A 365 27.51 0.50 -13.19
CA SER A 365 27.06 -0.57 -14.08
C SER A 365 26.06 -1.49 -13.35
N GLY A 366 25.02 -1.93 -14.05
CA GLY A 366 24.02 -2.83 -13.50
C GLY A 366 22.70 -2.81 -14.25
N ARG A 367 21.74 -3.58 -13.75
CA ARG A 367 20.35 -3.58 -14.23
C ARG A 367 19.60 -2.42 -13.56
N TYR A 368 18.91 -1.62 -14.35
CA TYR A 368 18.08 -0.51 -13.89
C TYR A 368 16.65 -0.71 -14.37
N GLU A 369 15.68 -0.46 -13.49
CA GLU A 369 14.32 -0.14 -13.90
C GLU A 369 14.31 1.27 -14.50
N VAL A 370 13.72 1.42 -15.69
CA VAL A 370 13.52 2.69 -16.37
C VAL A 370 12.03 2.98 -16.43
N ALA A 371 11.63 4.14 -15.93
CA ALA A 371 10.24 4.61 -15.93
C ALA A 371 10.14 6.06 -16.40
N VAL A 372 8.98 6.44 -16.91
CA VAL A 372 8.69 7.80 -17.37
C VAL A 372 7.48 8.36 -16.65
N TRP A 373 7.41 9.66 -16.54
CA TRP A 373 6.24 10.41 -16.10
C TRP A 373 5.72 11.21 -17.28
N TYR A 374 4.41 11.39 -17.38
CA TYR A 374 3.78 12.30 -18.33
C TYR A 374 2.36 12.69 -17.88
N PRO A 375 1.84 13.84 -18.30
CA PRO A 375 0.42 14.16 -18.14
C PRO A 375 -0.44 13.31 -19.06
N ALA A 376 -1.51 12.69 -18.53
CA ALA A 376 -2.44 11.89 -19.34
C ALA A 376 -3.60 12.73 -19.85
N LEU A 377 -3.70 12.83 -21.18
CA LEU A 377 -4.71 13.65 -21.86
C LEU A 377 -5.25 12.93 -23.09
N GLN A 378 -6.55 13.04 -23.35
CA GLN A 378 -7.19 12.35 -24.46
C GLN A 378 -6.63 12.78 -25.82
N GLU A 379 -6.15 14.01 -25.97
CA GLU A 379 -5.48 14.53 -27.17
C GLU A 379 -4.08 13.97 -27.42
N ASN A 380 -3.47 13.31 -26.42
CA ASN A 380 -2.16 12.69 -26.57
C ASN A 380 -2.27 11.42 -27.44
N THR A 381 -1.13 10.95 -27.93
CA THR A 381 -1.03 9.71 -28.69
C THR A 381 -1.19 8.49 -27.80
N SER A 382 -1.79 7.43 -28.33
CA SER A 382 -1.78 6.11 -27.72
C SER A 382 -0.52 5.29 -28.05
N GLU A 383 0.38 5.82 -28.88
CA GLU A 383 1.59 5.14 -29.38
C GLU A 383 2.84 6.03 -29.31
N ALA A 384 3.10 6.67 -28.16
CA ALA A 384 4.31 7.45 -27.95
C ALA A 384 5.55 6.56 -28.05
N ALA A 385 6.46 6.87 -28.98
CA ALA A 385 7.60 6.02 -29.32
C ALA A 385 8.87 6.39 -28.52
N TYR A 386 9.19 5.57 -27.53
CA TYR A 386 10.41 5.64 -26.73
C TYR A 386 11.48 4.70 -27.27
N THR A 387 12.74 5.14 -27.25
CA THR A 387 13.92 4.34 -27.58
C THR A 387 14.88 4.38 -26.40
N VAL A 388 15.18 3.22 -25.82
CA VAL A 388 16.14 3.07 -24.71
C VAL A 388 17.46 2.58 -25.30
N VAL A 389 18.51 3.37 -25.17
CA VAL A 389 19.88 2.99 -25.56
C VAL A 389 20.59 2.49 -24.31
N HIS A 390 20.84 1.18 -24.25
CA HIS A 390 21.40 0.49 -23.09
C HIS A 390 22.66 -0.31 -23.46
N GLY A 391 23.28 -0.97 -22.49
CA GLY A 391 24.58 -1.64 -22.64
C GLY A 391 24.61 -2.78 -23.65
N ASP A 392 23.45 -3.35 -23.98
CA ASP A 392 23.28 -4.48 -24.89
C ASP A 392 22.73 -4.07 -26.27
N GLY A 393 22.41 -2.78 -26.46
CA GLY A 393 21.87 -2.27 -27.71
C GLY A 393 20.75 -1.26 -27.51
N ILE A 394 19.71 -1.39 -28.33
CA ILE A 394 18.58 -0.46 -28.39
C ILE A 394 17.29 -1.25 -28.21
N ALA A 395 16.39 -0.74 -27.36
CA ALA A 395 15.03 -1.24 -27.22
C ALA A 395 14.02 -0.15 -27.58
N GLU A 396 13.00 -0.50 -28.36
CA GLU A 396 11.87 0.39 -28.68
C GLU A 396 10.66 0.02 -27.83
N VAL A 397 10.01 1.02 -27.22
CA VAL A 397 8.83 0.85 -26.39
C VAL A 397 7.78 1.86 -26.83
N LYS A 398 6.52 1.42 -26.98
CA LYS A 398 5.38 2.29 -27.23
C LYS A 398 4.54 2.41 -25.97
N LEU A 399 4.14 3.63 -25.60
CA LEU A 399 3.23 3.87 -24.49
C LEU A 399 1.99 4.64 -24.92
N ASN A 400 0.88 4.35 -24.25
CA ASN A 400 -0.35 5.11 -24.39
C ASN A 400 -0.35 6.33 -23.44
N GLN A 401 -0.17 7.53 -24.00
CA GLN A 401 -0.13 8.78 -23.22
C GLN A 401 -1.52 9.37 -22.92
N GLN A 402 -2.60 8.67 -23.27
CA GLN A 402 -3.98 9.06 -22.91
C GLN A 402 -4.38 8.57 -21.52
N VAL A 403 -3.63 7.62 -20.98
CA VAL A 403 -3.88 6.94 -19.71
C VAL A 403 -2.57 6.80 -18.94
N TRP A 404 -2.67 6.44 -17.66
CA TRP A 404 -1.54 6.14 -16.77
C TRP A 404 -0.60 7.32 -16.46
N GLY A 405 -0.98 8.55 -16.78
CA GLY A 405 -0.22 9.74 -16.42
C GLY A 405 -0.24 10.05 -14.93
N GLY A 406 0.51 11.07 -14.51
CA GLY A 406 0.56 11.50 -13.10
C GLY A 406 1.27 10.53 -12.15
N ARG A 407 2.14 9.67 -12.69
CA ARG A 407 2.87 8.61 -11.96
C ARG A 407 4.07 8.14 -12.79
N TRP A 408 4.87 7.26 -12.19
CA TRP A 408 5.91 6.52 -12.91
C TRP A 408 5.34 5.33 -13.68
N VAL A 409 5.54 5.31 -15.00
CA VAL A 409 5.16 4.23 -15.92
C VAL A 409 6.42 3.51 -16.39
N LYS A 410 6.54 2.22 -16.09
CA LYS A 410 7.74 1.42 -16.41
C LYS A 410 7.85 1.18 -17.92
N LEU A 411 9.02 1.51 -18.50
CA LEU A 411 9.41 1.13 -19.86
C LEU A 411 10.01 -0.27 -19.91
N GLY A 412 10.72 -0.66 -18.85
CA GLY A 412 11.34 -1.98 -18.72
C GLY A 412 12.53 -1.97 -17.78
N ASP A 413 13.24 -3.09 -17.74
CA ASP A 413 14.53 -3.20 -17.04
C ASP A 413 15.65 -3.41 -18.05
N PHE A 414 16.72 -2.63 -17.93
CA PHE A 414 17.82 -2.62 -18.89
C PHE A 414 19.18 -2.61 -18.18
N ALA A 415 20.16 -3.29 -18.77
CA ALA A 415 21.53 -3.26 -18.28
C ALA A 415 22.24 -2.03 -18.83
N PHE A 416 22.85 -1.22 -17.96
CA PHE A 416 23.66 -0.07 -18.33
C PHE A 416 25.09 -0.23 -17.84
N LYS A 417 26.02 0.44 -18.53
CA LYS A 417 27.41 0.62 -18.08
C LYS A 417 27.54 2.00 -17.45
N ALA A 418 28.35 2.11 -16.40
CA ALA A 418 28.66 3.38 -15.75
C ALA A 418 29.05 4.45 -16.78
N GLY A 419 28.51 5.65 -16.63
CA GLY A 419 28.77 6.77 -17.53
C GLY A 419 27.94 6.78 -18.84
N GLN A 420 27.06 5.80 -19.05
CA GLN A 420 26.34 5.60 -20.31
C GLN A 420 24.81 5.58 -20.11
N GLY A 421 24.09 5.47 -21.22
CA GLY A 421 22.64 5.31 -21.28
C GLY A 421 21.91 6.56 -21.72
N SER A 422 20.91 6.38 -22.59
CA SER A 422 19.96 7.43 -22.94
C SER A 422 18.57 6.86 -23.18
N VAL A 423 17.55 7.69 -22.97
CA VAL A 423 16.18 7.41 -23.42
C VAL A 423 15.74 8.54 -24.32
N ILE A 424 15.14 8.20 -25.44
CA ILE A 424 14.75 9.13 -26.49
C ILE A 424 13.25 8.99 -26.69
N LEU A 425 12.50 10.07 -26.50
CA LEU A 425 11.13 10.18 -26.99
C LEU A 425 11.15 10.97 -28.30
N SER A 426 10.50 10.44 -29.32
CA SER A 426 10.32 11.15 -30.60
C SER A 426 8.86 11.53 -30.83
N ASP A 427 8.62 12.53 -31.69
CA ASP A 427 7.29 12.87 -32.16
C ASP A 427 6.65 11.80 -33.07
N LYS A 428 7.33 10.67 -33.32
CA LYS A 428 6.82 9.57 -34.13
C LYS A 428 5.57 8.96 -33.49
N THR A 429 4.47 8.99 -34.22
CA THR A 429 3.18 8.40 -33.82
C THR A 429 2.41 7.95 -35.06
N ALA A 430 1.51 6.97 -34.91
CA ALA A 430 0.62 6.54 -35.99
C ALA A 430 -0.42 7.61 -36.37
N ASP A 431 -0.80 8.49 -35.44
CA ASP A 431 -1.76 9.58 -35.67
C ASP A 431 -1.07 10.95 -35.53
N PRO A 432 -0.75 11.64 -36.64
CA PRO A 432 -0.07 12.94 -36.61
C PRO A 432 -0.94 14.09 -36.08
N ASN A 433 -2.25 13.87 -35.88
CA ASN A 433 -3.12 14.87 -35.25
C ASN A 433 -3.06 14.84 -33.72
N ARG A 434 -2.48 13.77 -33.14
CA ARG A 434 -2.28 13.64 -31.70
C ARG A 434 -1.03 14.36 -31.23
N GLN A 435 -0.99 14.65 -29.95
CA GLN A 435 0.17 15.24 -29.29
C GLN A 435 1.10 14.14 -28.75
N VAL A 436 2.40 14.41 -28.74
CA VAL A 436 3.39 13.64 -27.98
C VAL A 436 3.89 14.54 -26.85
N VAL A 437 3.94 14.02 -25.63
CA VAL A 437 4.35 14.78 -24.45
C VAL A 437 5.60 14.19 -23.80
N ALA A 438 6.55 15.04 -23.40
CA ALA A 438 7.75 14.68 -22.64
C ALA A 438 7.74 15.47 -21.34
N ASP A 439 8.07 14.80 -20.25
CA ASP A 439 8.06 15.38 -18.90
C ASP A 439 9.27 14.79 -18.15
N ALA A 440 9.09 13.93 -17.16
CA ALA A 440 10.22 13.36 -16.41
C ALA A 440 10.55 11.90 -16.74
N LEU A 441 11.77 11.51 -16.37
CA LEU A 441 12.28 10.14 -16.43
C LEU A 441 12.90 9.73 -15.11
N LYS A 442 12.67 8.49 -14.67
CA LYS A 442 13.30 7.89 -13.50
C LYS A 442 14.06 6.63 -13.88
N ILE A 443 15.25 6.50 -13.31
CA ILE A 443 15.99 5.24 -13.28
C ILE A 443 16.24 4.82 -11.84
N THR A 444 16.09 3.53 -11.55
CA THR A 444 16.42 2.95 -10.25
C THR A 444 17.16 1.65 -10.45
N ARG A 445 18.37 1.53 -9.88
CA ARG A 445 19.18 0.32 -10.00
C ARG A 445 18.55 -0.81 -9.19
N TRP A 446 18.58 -2.02 -9.72
CA TRP A 446 18.28 -3.22 -8.93
C TRP A 446 19.39 -3.49 -7.90
N PRO A 447 19.08 -4.06 -6.73
CA PRO A 447 20.11 -4.61 -5.84
C PRO A 447 20.94 -5.68 -6.55
N ARG A 448 22.17 -5.91 -6.05
CA ARG A 448 23.10 -6.89 -6.64
C ARG A 448 22.76 -8.32 -6.25
#